data_AF-A0A1E7FP15-F1
#
_entry.id   AF-A0A1E7FP15-F1
#
_cell.length_a   1.000
_cell.length_b   1.000
_cell.length_c   1.000
_cell.angle_alpha   90.00
_cell.angle_beta   90.00
_cell.angle_gamma   90.00
#
_symmetry.space_group_name_H-M   'P 1'
#
loop_
_entity.id
_entity.type
_entity.pdbx_description
1 polymer ?
#
loop_
_entity_poly.entity_id
_entity_poly.type
_entity_poly.pdbx_seq_one_letter_code
_entity_poly.pdbx_strand_id
1 'polypeptide(L)'
;MTTDDDSSEEIKLVQNLNAISLASSADNNPSTSTSTSCFADNNDRRVIILDAGYGFPREKKVRKEKINAIASQLSNFLIWQTHHHQQPQKETDIPNEKETAIPHQYANVRVVGCSDENIKTLLENRTIDNMKKVVSSTSVLPPHVTITCETLEQCLENLAEPMQRRRQCLNDDGGDGDSDDENAISDTTNDEAIGHDISTPVYLSPDADESLKPSSEPPRIIIIGLLIDRRVQPNRSRDRANILNIITRRWPLEECFKDIDACEPLNVDCILEGTQQWWWNWSCSSFKSANINKGSNEAFAQAATQAIEHHAERHPSRPLHITKRP
;
A
#
# COMPACT_ATOMS: atom_id res chain seq x y z
N MET A 1 -22.87 0.06 58.20
CA MET A 1 -21.85 -0.53 57.32
C MET A 1 -22.13 -0.03 55.93
N THR A 2 -21.55 1.14 55.65
CA THR A 2 -21.54 1.85 54.37
C THR A 2 -20.18 1.56 53.76
N THR A 3 -20.16 1.08 52.52
CA THR A 3 -18.91 0.97 51.74
C THR A 3 -18.95 2.06 50.70
N ASP A 4 -17.97 2.94 50.83
CA ASP A 4 -17.78 4.15 50.06
C ASP A 4 -17.29 3.87 48.63
N ASP A 5 -17.79 4.70 47.72
CA ASP A 5 -17.34 4.93 46.35
C ASP A 5 -15.92 5.52 46.36
N ASP A 6 -14.99 4.87 45.67
CA ASP A 6 -13.66 5.40 45.37
C ASP A 6 -13.52 5.59 43.87
N SER A 7 -14.05 6.71 43.38
CA SER A 7 -13.87 7.17 42.00
C SER A 7 -13.62 8.68 42.00
N SER A 8 -12.47 9.11 42.51
CA SER A 8 -12.07 10.51 42.41
C SER A 8 -10.56 10.72 42.44
N GLU A 9 -9.83 10.25 41.43
CA GLU A 9 -8.48 10.75 41.10
C GLU A 9 -8.14 10.71 39.59
N GLU A 10 -9.07 11.06 38.71
CA GLU A 10 -8.73 11.19 37.27
C GLU A 10 -9.41 12.38 36.57
N ILE A 11 -9.55 13.52 37.27
CA ILE A 11 -10.04 14.78 36.69
C ILE A 11 -9.15 15.94 37.12
N LYS A 12 -7.87 15.97 36.69
CA LYS A 12 -7.03 17.20 36.75
C LYS A 12 -5.98 17.33 35.63
N LEU A 13 -6.19 16.75 34.44
CA LEU A 13 -5.20 16.85 33.34
C LEU A 13 -5.77 17.19 31.95
N VAL A 14 -6.92 17.87 31.87
CA VAL A 14 -7.58 18.23 30.59
C VAL A 14 -7.86 19.74 30.44
N GLN A 15 -7.06 20.62 31.05
CA GLN A 15 -7.29 22.08 30.94
C GLN A 15 -6.18 22.89 30.25
N ASN A 16 -5.23 22.28 29.55
CA ASN A 16 -4.12 23.03 28.94
C ASN A 16 -3.87 22.85 27.43
N LEU A 17 -4.86 22.40 26.64
CA LEU A 17 -4.67 22.22 25.18
C LEU A 17 -5.65 22.99 24.26
N ASN A 18 -6.41 23.97 24.79
CA ASN A 18 -7.36 24.76 23.97
C ASN A 18 -6.80 26.11 23.44
N ALA A 19 -5.49 26.26 23.26
CA ALA A 19 -4.89 27.54 22.86
C ALA A 19 -4.29 27.60 21.43
N ILE A 20 -4.59 26.67 20.51
CA ILE A 20 -4.09 26.74 19.11
C ILE A 20 -5.19 26.46 18.06
N SER A 21 -6.48 26.77 18.33
CA SER A 21 -7.52 26.60 17.30
C SER A 21 -8.65 27.63 17.33
N LEU A 22 -8.37 28.88 17.72
CA LEU A 22 -9.33 29.98 17.64
C LEU A 22 -8.63 31.28 17.19
N ALA A 23 -8.32 31.35 15.90
CA ALA A 23 -8.15 32.61 15.17
C ALA A 23 -8.30 32.35 13.67
N SER A 24 -9.54 32.23 13.18
CA SER A 24 -9.90 32.54 11.79
C SER A 24 -11.42 32.48 11.58
N SER A 25 -12.06 33.60 11.86
CA SER A 25 -13.38 34.02 11.38
C SER A 25 -13.27 35.54 11.31
N ALA A 26 -13.55 36.26 10.23
CA ALA A 26 -14.25 35.97 9.01
C ALA A 26 -13.75 36.93 7.94
N ASP A 27 -13.60 36.49 6.70
CA ASP A 27 -13.63 37.38 5.54
C ASP A 27 -14.22 36.63 4.34
N ASN A 28 -15.35 37.12 3.87
CA ASN A 28 -16.06 36.67 2.69
C ASN A 28 -15.37 37.25 1.44
N ASN A 29 -14.73 36.40 0.63
CA ASN A 29 -14.41 36.73 -0.76
C ASN A 29 -14.45 35.46 -1.63
N PRO A 30 -15.35 35.35 -2.62
CA PRO A 30 -15.40 34.21 -3.52
C PRO A 30 -14.63 34.54 -4.80
N SER A 31 -13.39 34.07 -4.94
CA SER A 31 -12.66 33.87 -6.21
C SER A 31 -11.19 33.58 -5.93
N THR A 32 -10.89 32.40 -5.40
CA THR A 32 -9.52 31.87 -5.43
C THR A 32 -9.60 30.47 -5.97
N SER A 33 -9.41 30.39 -7.29
CA SER A 33 -8.97 29.18 -7.97
C SER A 33 -7.86 28.56 -7.12
N THR A 34 -8.19 27.47 -6.43
CA THR A 34 -7.26 26.69 -5.63
C THR A 34 -6.34 26.00 -6.61
N SER A 35 -5.30 26.73 -7.01
CA SER A 35 -4.19 26.23 -7.79
C SER A 35 -3.62 25.04 -7.03
N THR A 36 -4.00 23.84 -7.49
CA THR A 36 -3.52 22.55 -7.00
C THR A 36 -2.11 22.32 -7.57
N SER A 37 -1.23 23.32 -7.41
CA SER A 37 0.10 23.37 -8.04
C SER A 37 1.18 23.24 -6.98
N CYS A 38 1.66 22.02 -6.79
CA CYS A 38 3.07 21.67 -6.52
C CYS A 38 3.28 20.17 -6.19
N PHE A 39 2.41 19.26 -6.65
CA PHE A 39 2.80 17.85 -6.81
C PHE A 39 3.72 17.73 -8.04
N ALA A 40 4.96 18.19 -7.87
CA ALA A 40 6.04 17.98 -8.81
C ALA A 40 6.11 16.48 -9.14
N ASP A 41 6.04 16.19 -10.45
CA ASP A 41 6.14 14.88 -11.09
C ASP A 41 5.38 13.71 -10.42
N ASN A 42 4.09 13.57 -10.78
CA ASN A 42 3.26 12.38 -10.53
C ASN A 42 3.76 11.10 -11.26
N ASN A 43 5.03 11.02 -11.64
CA ASN A 43 5.61 9.96 -12.46
C ASN A 43 5.94 8.69 -11.68
N ASP A 44 5.99 8.74 -10.35
CA ASP A 44 6.26 7.59 -9.47
C ASP A 44 5.12 7.30 -8.49
N ARG A 45 3.87 7.35 -8.97
CA ARG A 45 2.72 7.00 -8.13
C ARG A 45 2.62 5.49 -8.00
N ARG A 46 3.17 4.97 -6.91
CA ARG A 46 2.89 3.63 -6.40
C ARG A 46 1.44 3.57 -5.93
N VAL A 47 0.74 2.53 -6.35
CA VAL A 47 -0.69 2.33 -6.05
C VAL A 47 -0.88 0.92 -5.50
N ILE A 48 -1.51 0.83 -4.33
CA ILE A 48 -2.06 -0.43 -3.82
C ILE A 48 -3.57 -0.40 -4.00
N ILE A 49 -4.11 -1.36 -4.73
CA ILE A 49 -5.55 -1.53 -4.92
C ILE A 49 -6.02 -2.68 -4.02
N LEU A 50 -6.99 -2.40 -3.17
CA LEU A 50 -7.65 -3.34 -2.29
C LEU A 50 -8.99 -3.73 -2.88
N ASP A 51 -9.05 -4.92 -3.46
CA ASP A 51 -10.19 -5.39 -4.25
C ASP A 51 -11.25 -6.06 -3.36
N ALA A 52 -12.34 -5.34 -3.10
CA ALA A 52 -13.49 -5.84 -2.35
C ALA A 52 -14.55 -6.54 -3.22
N GLY A 53 -14.29 -6.76 -4.52
CA GLY A 53 -15.24 -7.28 -5.50
C GLY A 53 -15.65 -8.75 -5.33
N TYR A 54 -15.24 -9.41 -4.23
CA TYR A 54 -15.72 -10.74 -3.82
C TYR A 54 -17.13 -10.75 -3.24
N GLY A 55 -17.82 -9.60 -3.29
CA GLY A 55 -19.16 -9.41 -2.79
C GLY A 55 -19.24 -9.28 -1.27
N PHE A 56 -20.32 -8.65 -0.81
CA PHE A 56 -20.67 -8.58 0.59
C PHE A 56 -21.81 -9.57 0.90
N PRO A 57 -21.75 -10.29 2.04
CA PRO A 57 -22.82 -11.20 2.44
C PRO A 57 -24.20 -10.51 2.45
N ARG A 58 -25.23 -11.24 2.04
CA ARG A 58 -26.62 -10.74 2.10
C ARG A 58 -27.12 -10.61 3.54
N GLU A 59 -26.68 -11.52 4.41
CA GLU A 59 -27.02 -11.52 5.83
C GLU A 59 -26.41 -10.33 6.57
N LYS A 60 -27.26 -9.53 7.24
CA LYS A 60 -26.86 -8.29 7.93
C LYS A 60 -25.73 -8.50 8.94
N LYS A 61 -25.78 -9.57 9.75
CA LYS A 61 -24.78 -9.85 10.78
C LYS A 61 -23.41 -10.18 10.16
N VAL A 62 -23.38 -11.13 9.22
CA VAL A 62 -22.14 -11.57 8.55
C VAL A 62 -21.52 -10.42 7.74
N ARG A 63 -22.35 -9.59 7.09
CA ARG A 63 -21.90 -8.36 6.43
C ARG A 63 -21.22 -7.40 7.40
N LYS A 64 -21.83 -7.11 8.55
CA LYS A 64 -21.27 -6.22 9.57
C LYS A 64 -19.93 -6.77 10.11
N GLU A 65 -19.85 -8.07 10.35
CA GLU A 65 -18.60 -8.73 10.77
C GLU A 65 -17.49 -8.55 9.71
N LYS A 66 -17.80 -8.79 8.43
CA LYS A 66 -16.85 -8.58 7.32
C LYS A 66 -16.37 -7.14 7.24
N ILE A 67 -17.29 -6.17 7.29
CA ILE A 67 -16.94 -4.73 7.24
C ILE A 67 -16.04 -4.36 8.42
N ASN A 68 -16.39 -4.79 9.64
CA ASN A 68 -15.57 -4.52 10.82
C ASN A 68 -14.17 -5.13 10.70
N ALA A 69 -14.07 -6.35 10.16
CA ALA A 69 -12.79 -7.00 10.00
C ALA A 69 -11.92 -6.28 8.96
N ILE A 70 -12.49 -5.89 7.81
CA ILE A 70 -11.80 -5.08 6.80
C ILE A 70 -11.35 -3.74 7.39
N ALA A 71 -12.25 -3.03 8.08
CA ALA A 71 -11.94 -1.75 8.74
C ALA A 71 -10.80 -1.89 9.75
N SER A 72 -10.74 -3.01 10.48
CA SER A 72 -9.66 -3.30 11.42
C SER A 72 -8.32 -3.49 10.73
N GLN A 73 -8.28 -4.23 9.62
CA GLN A 73 -7.06 -4.44 8.83
C GLN A 73 -6.54 -3.12 8.25
N LEU A 74 -7.43 -2.31 7.68
CA LEU A 74 -7.10 -0.97 7.20
C LEU A 74 -6.57 -0.08 8.32
N SER A 75 -7.26 -0.02 9.47
CA SER A 75 -6.81 0.82 10.58
C SER A 75 -5.46 0.38 11.14
N ASN A 76 -5.17 -0.92 11.22
CA ASN A 76 -3.87 -1.43 11.69
C ASN A 76 -2.72 -0.89 10.82
N PHE A 77 -2.88 -0.96 9.50
CA PHE A 77 -1.91 -0.43 8.55
C PHE A 77 -1.75 1.09 8.67
N LEU A 78 -2.83 1.85 8.79
CA LEU A 78 -2.76 3.32 8.87
C LEU A 78 -2.18 3.82 10.21
N ILE A 79 -2.45 3.10 11.31
CA ILE A 79 -1.83 3.34 12.61
C ILE A 79 -0.32 3.11 12.51
N TRP A 80 0.10 2.01 11.88
CA TRP A 80 1.51 1.73 11.63
C TRP A 80 2.19 2.85 10.80
N GLN A 81 1.56 3.32 9.72
CA GLN A 81 2.08 4.45 8.93
C GLN A 81 2.28 5.71 9.78
N THR A 82 1.32 6.00 10.67
CA THR A 82 1.39 7.17 11.55
C THR A 82 2.55 7.09 12.53
N HIS A 83 2.78 5.90 13.12
CA HIS A 83 3.91 5.69 14.03
C HIS A 83 5.26 5.78 13.31
N HIS A 84 5.37 5.22 12.11
CA HIS A 84 6.60 5.30 11.32
C HIS A 84 6.97 6.73 10.92
N HIS A 85 5.98 7.58 10.65
CA HIS A 85 6.23 8.99 10.35
C HIS A 85 6.78 9.77 11.54
N GLN A 86 6.36 9.39 12.75
CA GLN A 86 6.69 10.12 13.98
C GLN A 86 8.04 9.73 14.57
N GLN A 87 8.62 8.60 14.18
CA GLN A 87 9.95 8.24 14.65
C GLN A 87 10.94 9.26 14.06
N PRO A 88 11.58 10.10 14.90
CA PRO A 88 12.68 10.92 14.44
C PRO A 88 13.67 9.93 13.84
N GLN A 89 14.11 10.15 12.60
CA GLN A 89 15.29 9.44 12.11
C GLN A 89 16.36 9.74 13.14
N LYS A 90 16.68 8.76 13.99
CA LYS A 90 17.76 8.90 14.97
C LYS A 90 18.94 9.34 14.14
N GLU A 91 19.36 10.60 14.31
CA GLU A 91 20.49 11.18 13.62
C GLU A 91 21.63 10.18 13.83
N THR A 92 21.93 9.40 12.80
CA THR A 92 23.14 8.59 12.82
C THR A 92 24.25 9.61 12.96
N ASP A 93 25.07 9.48 14.01
CA ASP A 93 26.11 10.41 14.46
C ASP A 93 27.25 10.64 13.42
N ILE A 94 26.96 10.57 12.12
CA ILE A 94 27.85 10.85 11.01
C ILE A 94 27.68 12.35 10.69
N PRO A 95 28.51 13.25 11.22
CA PRO A 95 28.15 14.67 11.37
C PRO A 95 28.32 15.53 10.12
N ASN A 96 28.46 14.99 8.91
CA ASN A 96 29.02 15.79 7.81
C ASN A 96 28.40 15.68 6.41
N GLU A 97 27.31 14.93 6.23
CA GLU A 97 26.57 15.00 4.97
C GLU A 97 25.19 15.60 5.24
N LYS A 98 24.94 16.77 4.64
CA LYS A 98 23.59 17.35 4.52
C LYS A 98 22.79 16.46 3.58
N GLU A 99 22.52 15.23 3.99
CA GLU A 99 21.68 14.30 3.27
C GLU A 99 20.27 14.89 3.32
N THR A 100 19.81 15.43 2.19
CA THR A 100 18.43 15.89 2.05
C THR A 100 17.54 14.67 2.23
N ALA A 101 16.99 14.48 3.43
CA ALA A 101 16.11 13.36 3.74
C ALA A 101 15.00 13.32 2.70
N ILE A 102 15.03 12.29 1.84
CA ILE A 102 13.98 12.09 0.84
C ILE A 102 12.71 11.79 1.63
N PRO A 103 11.65 12.62 1.52
CA PRO A 103 10.43 12.38 2.25
C PRO A 103 9.86 11.02 1.85
N HIS A 104 9.57 10.16 2.83
CA HIS A 104 8.92 8.88 2.60
C HIS A 104 7.56 9.11 1.95
N GLN A 105 7.45 8.80 0.67
CA GLN A 105 6.18 8.91 -0.04
C GLN A 105 5.31 7.70 0.28
N TYR A 106 4.11 7.95 0.79
CA TYR A 106 3.10 6.90 0.95
C TYR A 106 2.56 6.46 -0.40
N ALA A 107 2.32 5.17 -0.54
CA ALA A 107 1.59 4.65 -1.68
C ALA A 107 0.14 5.12 -1.64
N ASN A 108 -0.45 5.32 -2.81
CA ASN A 108 -1.87 5.60 -2.91
C ASN A 108 -2.64 4.29 -2.69
N VAL A 109 -3.43 4.21 -1.62
CA VAL A 109 -4.25 3.04 -1.32
C VAL A 109 -5.67 3.29 -1.80
N ARG A 110 -6.19 2.39 -2.64
CA ARG A 110 -7.54 2.46 -3.21
C ARG A 110 -8.32 1.22 -2.85
N VAL A 111 -9.35 1.34 -2.02
CA VAL A 111 -10.34 0.28 -1.84
C VAL A 111 -11.40 0.40 -2.93
N VAL A 112 -11.56 -0.65 -3.72
CA VAL A 112 -12.48 -0.70 -4.88
C VAL A 112 -13.46 -1.86 -4.72
N GLY A 113 -14.54 -1.85 -5.48
CA GLY A 113 -15.53 -2.93 -5.50
C GLY A 113 -16.48 -2.93 -4.31
N CYS A 114 -16.68 -1.79 -3.64
CA CYS A 114 -17.80 -1.65 -2.70
C CYS A 114 -19.11 -1.76 -3.48
N SER A 115 -20.05 -2.60 -3.03
CA SER A 115 -21.28 -2.89 -3.79
C SER A 115 -22.21 -1.68 -3.92
N ASP A 116 -22.15 -0.78 -2.95
CA ASP A 116 -22.98 0.41 -2.88
C ASP A 116 -22.37 1.46 -1.94
N GLU A 117 -22.88 2.69 -2.05
CA GLU A 117 -22.39 3.85 -1.29
C GLU A 117 -22.57 3.68 0.22
N ASN A 118 -23.58 2.94 0.68
CA ASN A 118 -23.76 2.72 2.12
C ASN A 118 -22.66 1.84 2.69
N ILE A 119 -22.24 0.79 1.98
CA ILE A 119 -21.12 -0.05 2.39
C ILE A 119 -19.82 0.75 2.39
N LYS A 120 -19.57 1.55 1.34
CA LYS A 120 -18.42 2.45 1.28
C LYS A 120 -18.38 3.37 2.50
N THR A 121 -19.43 4.17 2.73
CA THR A 121 -19.50 5.12 3.85
C THR A 121 -19.39 4.42 5.20
N LEU A 122 -20.01 3.24 5.37
CA LEU A 122 -19.90 2.49 6.61
C LEU A 122 -18.47 1.98 6.84
N LEU A 123 -17.79 1.53 5.78
CA LEU A 123 -16.40 1.08 5.86
C LEU A 123 -15.45 2.24 6.19
N GLU A 124 -15.61 3.39 5.53
CA GLU A 124 -14.84 4.61 5.82
C GLU A 124 -14.98 5.03 7.28
N ASN A 125 -16.22 5.18 7.77
CA ASN A 125 -16.49 5.58 9.14
C ASN A 125 -15.92 4.59 10.15
N ARG A 126 -16.04 3.27 9.90
CA ARG A 126 -15.49 2.25 10.80
C ARG A 126 -13.96 2.26 10.85
N THR A 127 -13.31 2.50 9.72
CA THR A 127 -11.85 2.63 9.67
C THR A 127 -11.41 3.86 10.47
N ILE A 128 -12.07 5.01 10.28
CA ILE A 128 -11.81 6.24 11.06
C ILE A 128 -12.04 6.02 12.56
N ASP A 129 -13.16 5.39 12.94
CA ASP A 129 -13.48 5.10 14.34
C ASP A 129 -12.43 4.19 15.00
N ASN A 130 -11.87 3.24 14.26
CA ASN A 130 -10.79 2.40 14.76
C ASN A 130 -9.48 3.17 14.90
N MET A 131 -9.14 4.03 13.93
CA MET A 131 -7.95 4.90 14.02
C MET A 131 -8.02 5.85 15.21
N LYS A 132 -9.19 6.47 15.45
CA LYS A 132 -9.41 7.40 16.58
C LYS A 132 -9.11 6.80 17.96
N LYS A 133 -9.20 5.48 18.11
CA LYS A 133 -8.89 4.80 19.38
C LYS A 133 -7.41 4.87 19.75
N VAL A 134 -6.54 5.06 18.76
CA VAL A 134 -5.07 5.11 18.94
C VAL A 134 -4.53 6.50 18.60
N VAL A 135 -5.10 7.14 17.58
CA VAL A 135 -4.69 8.46 17.07
C VAL A 135 -5.87 9.43 17.21
N SER A 136 -6.02 10.00 18.40
CA SER A 136 -7.19 10.81 18.82
C SER A 136 -7.53 12.01 17.92
N SER A 137 -6.57 12.52 17.15
CA SER A 137 -6.74 13.68 16.27
C SER A 137 -7.35 13.35 14.89
N THR A 138 -7.53 12.07 14.55
CA THR A 138 -7.95 11.69 13.19
C THR A 138 -9.46 11.79 13.02
N SER A 139 -9.97 12.74 12.22
CA SER A 139 -11.40 12.86 11.89
C SER A 139 -11.77 12.36 10.49
N VAL A 140 -10.77 12.21 9.62
CA VAL A 140 -10.90 11.82 8.21
C VAL A 140 -9.83 10.80 7.84
N LEU A 141 -10.04 10.03 6.77
CA LEU A 141 -8.99 9.17 6.23
C LEU A 141 -7.82 10.01 5.69
N PRO A 142 -6.58 9.50 5.75
CA PRO A 142 -5.44 10.16 5.11
C PRO A 142 -5.70 10.38 3.60
N PRO A 143 -5.21 11.49 3.02
CA PRO A 143 -5.54 11.85 1.63
C PRO A 143 -5.03 10.87 0.57
N HIS A 144 -4.02 10.04 0.89
CA HIS A 144 -3.55 8.98 0.01
C HIS A 144 -4.40 7.71 0.06
N VAL A 145 -5.44 7.66 0.91
CA VAL A 145 -6.34 6.52 1.08
C VAL A 145 -7.72 6.90 0.56
N THR A 146 -8.26 6.10 -0.36
CA THR A 146 -9.59 6.31 -0.93
C THR A 146 -10.39 5.01 -0.89
N ILE A 147 -11.69 5.12 -0.64
CA ILE A 147 -12.64 4.00 -0.73
C ILE A 147 -13.69 4.38 -1.75
N THR A 148 -13.97 3.47 -2.70
CA THR A 148 -14.81 3.77 -3.86
C THR A 148 -15.77 2.64 -4.17
N CYS A 149 -16.84 2.97 -4.88
CA CYS A 149 -17.77 2.02 -5.49
C CYS A 149 -17.35 1.63 -6.92
N GLU A 150 -16.21 2.14 -7.41
CA GLU A 150 -15.65 1.76 -8.71
C GLU A 150 -15.33 0.27 -8.71
N THR A 151 -15.55 -0.39 -9.85
CA THR A 151 -15.04 -1.75 -10.06
C THR A 151 -13.51 -1.75 -10.18
N LEU A 152 -12.88 -2.93 -10.07
CA LEU A 152 -11.42 -3.03 -10.23
C LEU A 152 -11.03 -2.64 -11.66
N GLU A 153 -11.81 -3.06 -12.63
CA GLU A 153 -11.66 -2.80 -14.06
C GLU A 153 -11.68 -1.29 -14.34
N GLN A 154 -12.72 -0.59 -13.88
CA GLN A 154 -12.81 0.88 -14.00
C GLN A 154 -11.62 1.58 -13.34
N CYS A 155 -11.19 1.10 -12.17
CA CYS A 155 -10.03 1.68 -11.48
C CYS A 155 -8.75 1.52 -12.31
N LEU A 156 -8.54 0.36 -12.94
CA LEU A 156 -7.38 0.08 -13.80
C LEU A 156 -7.42 0.89 -15.09
N GLU A 157 -8.59 1.04 -15.74
CA GLU A 157 -8.78 1.90 -16.90
C GLU A 157 -8.40 3.35 -16.59
N ASN A 158 -8.87 3.88 -15.44
CA ASN A 158 -8.56 5.22 -14.96
C ASN A 158 -7.05 5.42 -14.68
N LEU A 159 -6.31 4.35 -14.36
CA LEU A 159 -4.86 4.40 -14.15
C LEU A 159 -4.07 4.27 -15.46
N ALA A 160 -4.62 3.59 -16.47
CA ALA A 160 -3.97 3.38 -17.77
C ALA A 160 -3.95 4.65 -18.64
N GLU A 161 -5.02 5.46 -18.64
CA GLU A 161 -5.12 6.68 -19.45
C GLU A 161 -3.95 7.66 -19.23
N PRO A 162 -3.62 8.05 -17.97
CA PRO A 162 -2.48 8.92 -17.71
C PRO A 162 -1.14 8.33 -18.14
N MET A 163 -1.00 7.00 -18.12
CA MET A 163 0.23 6.33 -18.54
C MET A 163 0.40 6.31 -20.06
N GLN A 164 -0.69 6.15 -20.82
CA GLN A 164 -0.64 6.14 -22.28
C GLN A 164 -0.33 7.53 -22.86
N ARG A 165 -0.97 8.59 -22.34
CA ARG A 165 -0.69 9.97 -22.78
C ARG A 165 0.78 10.35 -22.60
N ARG A 166 1.44 9.83 -21.56
CA ARG A 166 2.87 10.06 -21.33
C ARG A 166 3.77 9.45 -22.40
N ARG A 167 3.44 8.25 -22.90
CA ARG A 167 4.21 7.61 -23.97
C ARG A 167 4.12 8.41 -25.28
N GLN A 168 2.99 9.08 -25.53
CA GLN A 168 2.83 9.92 -26.72
C GLN A 168 3.68 11.19 -26.65
N CYS A 169 3.72 11.90 -25.51
CA CYS A 169 4.51 13.13 -25.39
C CYS A 169 6.03 12.93 -25.54
N LEU A 170 6.58 11.76 -25.21
CA LEU A 170 8.02 11.48 -25.35
C LEU A 170 8.44 11.24 -26.80
N ASN A 171 7.51 10.94 -27.70
CA ASN A 171 7.81 10.60 -29.09
C ASN A 171 7.68 11.81 -30.04
N ASP A 172 7.09 12.93 -29.60
CA ASP A 172 6.82 14.11 -30.45
C ASP A 172 7.99 15.10 -30.54
N ASP A 173 9.06 14.93 -29.74
CA ASP A 173 10.21 15.85 -29.71
C ASP A 173 11.31 15.51 -30.73
N GLY A 174 11.10 14.52 -31.60
CA GLY A 174 12.14 14.03 -32.51
C GLY A 174 11.68 13.82 -33.93
N GLY A 175 11.78 14.84 -34.78
CA GLY A 175 11.92 14.60 -36.22
C GLY A 175 11.52 15.72 -37.18
N ASP A 176 12.33 16.78 -37.26
CA ASP A 176 12.71 17.37 -38.55
C ASP A 176 14.22 17.11 -38.70
N GLY A 177 14.57 15.96 -39.27
CA GLY A 177 15.96 15.51 -39.35
C GLY A 177 16.17 14.53 -40.50
N ASP A 178 16.17 15.06 -41.72
CA ASP A 178 16.65 14.38 -42.93
C ASP A 178 18.04 13.79 -42.70
N SER A 179 18.16 12.47 -42.68
CA SER A 179 19.43 11.81 -42.96
C SER A 179 19.21 10.41 -43.53
N ASP A 180 19.47 10.33 -44.83
CA ASP A 180 19.65 9.10 -45.59
C ASP A 180 20.95 8.43 -45.10
N ASP A 181 20.88 7.28 -44.43
CA ASP A 181 22.02 6.38 -44.40
C ASP A 181 21.59 4.91 -44.26
N GLU A 182 21.97 4.14 -45.27
CA GLU A 182 21.67 2.73 -45.44
C GLU A 182 22.65 1.82 -44.68
N ASN A 183 22.12 0.65 -44.28
CA ASN A 183 22.79 -0.64 -44.12
C ASN A 183 23.75 -0.88 -42.93
N ALA A 184 23.24 -1.63 -41.95
CA ALA A 184 24.01 -2.72 -41.31
C ALA A 184 23.07 -3.77 -40.71
N ILE A 185 23.08 -4.98 -41.29
CA ILE A 185 22.41 -6.18 -40.77
C ILE A 185 23.31 -6.77 -39.68
N SER A 186 23.01 -6.51 -38.41
CA SER A 186 23.65 -7.19 -37.28
C SER A 186 22.70 -8.21 -36.67
N ASP A 187 23.02 -9.48 -36.86
CA ASP A 187 22.36 -10.66 -36.32
C ASP A 187 22.74 -10.82 -34.84
N THR A 188 22.07 -10.10 -33.94
CA THR A 188 22.19 -10.29 -32.49
C THR A 188 21.02 -11.12 -32.00
N THR A 189 21.31 -12.33 -31.54
CA THR A 189 20.40 -13.22 -30.81
C THR A 189 19.90 -12.50 -29.55
N ASN A 190 18.74 -11.87 -29.68
CA ASN A 190 17.96 -11.28 -28.60
C ASN A 190 17.49 -12.40 -27.67
N ASP A 191 18.31 -12.78 -26.70
CA ASP A 191 17.78 -13.34 -25.46
C ASP A 191 16.94 -12.22 -24.85
N GLU A 192 15.64 -12.30 -25.14
CA GLU A 192 14.62 -11.38 -24.69
C GLU A 192 14.64 -11.38 -23.16
N ALA A 193 15.41 -10.48 -22.58
CA ALA A 193 15.09 -9.88 -21.31
C ALA A 193 13.72 -9.20 -21.52
N ILE A 194 12.65 -10.00 -21.41
CA ILE A 194 11.27 -9.53 -21.31
C ILE A 194 11.25 -8.74 -20.01
N GLY A 195 11.70 -7.49 -20.10
CA GLY A 195 11.63 -6.52 -19.04
C GLY A 195 10.15 -6.38 -18.74
N HIS A 196 9.72 -7.00 -17.64
CA HIS A 196 8.37 -6.82 -17.17
C HIS A 196 8.15 -5.33 -17.00
N ASP A 197 7.22 -4.79 -17.79
CA ASP A 197 6.81 -3.41 -17.66
C ASP A 197 6.29 -3.21 -16.24
N ILE A 198 7.06 -2.48 -15.42
CA ILE A 198 6.79 -2.19 -14.01
C ILE A 198 5.44 -1.49 -13.80
N SER A 199 4.84 -0.99 -14.89
CA SER A 199 3.52 -0.37 -14.90
C SER A 199 2.37 -1.38 -15.09
N THR A 200 2.69 -2.64 -15.37
CA THR A 200 1.69 -3.71 -15.47
C THR A 200 1.15 -4.03 -14.07
N PRO A 201 -0.18 -4.02 -13.86
CA PRO A 201 -0.78 -4.41 -12.59
C PRO A 201 -0.48 -5.86 -12.23
N VAL A 202 -0.09 -6.09 -10.98
CA VAL A 202 0.14 -7.43 -10.44
C VAL A 202 -0.88 -7.73 -9.34
N TYR A 203 -1.63 -8.81 -9.48
CA TYR A 203 -2.56 -9.31 -8.47
C TYR A 203 -1.85 -10.31 -7.55
N LEU A 204 -1.78 -10.01 -6.26
CA LEU A 204 -1.17 -10.90 -5.28
C LEU A 204 -2.10 -12.03 -4.88
N SER A 205 -1.60 -13.26 -5.00
CA SER A 205 -2.28 -14.47 -4.56
C SER A 205 -1.27 -15.45 -3.96
N PRO A 206 -1.52 -16.01 -2.76
CA PRO A 206 -0.63 -17.04 -2.20
C PRO A 206 -0.56 -18.28 -3.11
N ASP A 207 -1.64 -18.59 -3.85
CA ASP A 207 -1.71 -19.73 -4.75
C ASP A 207 -1.13 -19.50 -6.16
N ALA A 208 -0.47 -18.36 -6.41
CA ALA A 208 0.12 -18.10 -7.72
C ALA A 208 1.34 -19.00 -7.98
N ASP A 209 1.49 -19.48 -9.23
CA ASP A 209 2.56 -20.40 -9.62
C ASP A 209 3.95 -19.73 -9.57
N GLU A 210 3.99 -18.43 -9.85
CA GLU A 210 5.20 -17.61 -9.81
C GLU A 210 5.19 -16.64 -8.62
N SER A 211 6.36 -16.37 -8.04
CA SER A 211 6.56 -15.34 -7.03
C SER A 211 7.07 -14.03 -7.65
N LEU A 212 6.86 -12.92 -6.95
CA LEU A 212 7.60 -11.69 -7.26
C LEU A 212 9.10 -11.92 -7.05
N LYS A 213 9.95 -11.22 -7.81
CA LYS A 213 11.41 -11.29 -7.64
C LYS A 213 11.85 -10.27 -6.56
N PRO A 214 12.35 -10.70 -5.39
CA PRO A 214 12.75 -9.75 -4.33
C PRO A 214 13.91 -8.83 -4.73
N SER A 215 14.73 -9.27 -5.69
CA SER A 215 15.85 -8.54 -6.26
C SER A 215 15.43 -7.48 -7.30
N SER A 216 14.17 -7.46 -7.72
CA SER A 216 13.66 -6.48 -8.69
C SER A 216 12.95 -5.33 -8.00
N GLU A 217 12.78 -4.22 -8.74
CA GLU A 217 11.94 -3.12 -8.29
C GLU A 217 10.52 -3.62 -7.99
N PRO A 218 9.92 -3.27 -6.84
CA PRO A 218 8.57 -3.70 -6.54
C PRO A 218 7.59 -3.13 -7.58
N PRO A 219 6.58 -3.90 -8.03
CA PRO A 219 5.62 -3.44 -9.04
C PRO A 219 4.98 -2.11 -8.64
N ARG A 220 4.68 -1.23 -9.61
CA ARG A 220 4.07 0.08 -9.30
C ARG A 220 2.60 -0.02 -8.93
N ILE A 221 1.90 -1.02 -9.47
CA ILE A 221 0.48 -1.27 -9.21
C ILE A 221 0.36 -2.69 -8.65
N ILE A 222 0.03 -2.77 -7.36
CA ILE A 222 -0.18 -4.02 -6.64
C ILE A 222 -1.65 -4.13 -6.27
N ILE A 223 -2.28 -5.26 -6.58
CA ILE A 223 -3.67 -5.54 -6.24
C ILE A 223 -3.69 -6.63 -5.17
N ILE A 224 -4.45 -6.42 -4.10
CA ILE A 224 -4.61 -7.36 -3.00
C ILE A 224 -6.11 -7.63 -2.83
N GLY A 225 -6.49 -8.90 -2.82
CA GLY A 225 -7.86 -9.30 -2.53
C GLY A 225 -8.24 -8.97 -1.09
N LEU A 226 -9.32 -8.21 -0.89
CA LEU A 226 -9.83 -7.82 0.43
C LEU A 226 -10.70 -8.95 1.03
N LEU A 227 -10.08 -10.12 1.17
CA LEU A 227 -10.67 -11.36 1.63
C LEU A 227 -10.40 -11.56 3.12
N ILE A 228 -11.48 -11.67 3.91
CA ILE A 228 -11.40 -12.04 5.32
C ILE A 228 -12.24 -13.30 5.52
N ASP A 229 -11.60 -14.45 5.35
CA ASP A 229 -12.25 -15.75 5.46
C ASP A 229 -11.87 -16.43 6.78
N ARG A 230 -12.86 -17.01 7.48
CA ARG A 230 -12.59 -17.82 8.70
C ARG A 230 -11.86 -19.12 8.37
N ARG A 231 -11.93 -19.55 7.11
CA ARG A 231 -11.25 -20.70 6.54
C ARG A 231 -10.74 -20.27 5.19
N VAL A 232 -9.43 -20.31 5.01
CA VAL A 232 -8.79 -19.93 3.76
C VAL A 232 -9.35 -20.80 2.64
N GLN A 233 -9.89 -20.15 1.60
CA GLN A 233 -10.34 -20.83 0.40
C GLN A 233 -9.24 -20.71 -0.65
N PRO A 234 -8.67 -21.83 -1.13
CA PRO A 234 -7.57 -21.78 -2.08
C PRO A 234 -8.05 -21.21 -3.41
N ASN A 235 -7.12 -20.60 -4.15
CA ASN A 235 -7.26 -20.09 -5.52
C ASN A 235 -8.24 -18.94 -5.72
N ARG A 236 -8.92 -18.42 -4.70
CA ARG A 236 -9.92 -17.34 -4.90
C ARG A 236 -9.34 -16.10 -5.59
N SER A 237 -8.20 -15.63 -5.12
CA SER A 237 -7.53 -14.46 -5.70
C SER A 237 -6.97 -14.76 -7.09
N ARG A 238 -6.38 -15.95 -7.27
CA ARG A 238 -5.86 -16.40 -8.55
C ARG A 238 -6.95 -16.50 -9.62
N ASP A 239 -8.05 -17.18 -9.31
CA ASP A 239 -9.17 -17.38 -10.23
C ASP A 239 -9.82 -16.05 -10.60
N ARG A 240 -9.96 -15.13 -9.63
CA ARG A 240 -10.47 -13.79 -9.89
C ARG A 240 -9.56 -13.01 -10.84
N ALA A 241 -8.26 -13.02 -10.61
CA ALA A 241 -7.31 -12.34 -11.49
C ALA A 241 -7.30 -12.95 -12.91
N ASN A 242 -7.42 -14.28 -13.03
CA ASN A 242 -7.53 -14.96 -14.33
C ASN A 242 -8.76 -14.51 -15.12
N ILE A 243 -9.93 -14.37 -14.46
CA ILE A 243 -11.15 -13.85 -15.10
C ILE A 243 -10.92 -12.44 -15.65
N LEU A 244 -10.13 -11.63 -14.95
CA LEU A 244 -9.81 -10.25 -15.32
C LEU A 244 -8.60 -10.13 -16.25
N ASN A 245 -7.97 -11.26 -16.63
CA ASN A 245 -6.72 -11.30 -17.37
C ASN A 245 -5.58 -10.47 -16.74
N ILE A 246 -5.49 -10.48 -15.42
CA ILE A 246 -4.43 -9.78 -14.66
C ILE A 246 -3.35 -10.77 -14.27
N ILE A 247 -2.08 -10.36 -14.41
CA ILE A 247 -0.93 -11.17 -14.00
C ILE A 247 -1.02 -11.46 -12.49
N THR A 248 -0.87 -12.73 -12.14
CA THR A 248 -0.82 -13.18 -10.74
C THR A 248 0.58 -13.55 -10.32
N ARG A 249 0.95 -13.12 -9.10
CA ARG A 249 2.22 -13.48 -8.46
C ARG A 249 1.99 -13.66 -6.96
N ARG A 250 2.77 -14.53 -6.32
CA ARG A 250 2.80 -14.65 -4.86
C ARG A 250 3.85 -13.73 -4.25
N TRP A 251 3.68 -13.43 -2.97
CA TRP A 251 4.69 -12.70 -2.20
C TRP A 251 5.85 -13.65 -1.86
N PRO A 252 7.12 -13.30 -2.11
CA PRO A 252 8.23 -14.26 -2.12
C PRO A 252 8.76 -14.58 -0.71
N LEU A 253 7.93 -15.23 0.09
CA LEU A 253 8.26 -15.61 1.47
C LEU A 253 9.42 -16.62 1.54
N GLU A 254 9.54 -17.49 0.54
CA GLU A 254 10.58 -18.53 0.45
C GLU A 254 12.00 -17.97 0.44
N GLU A 255 12.16 -16.71 0.04
CA GLU A 255 13.45 -16.02 -0.07
C GLU A 255 13.93 -15.46 1.28
N CYS A 256 13.04 -15.34 2.27
CA CYS A 256 13.32 -14.72 3.56
C CYS A 256 13.12 -15.66 4.74
N PHE A 257 12.22 -16.64 4.62
CA PHE A 257 11.82 -17.51 5.71
C PHE A 257 11.94 -18.97 5.31
N LYS A 258 12.74 -19.75 6.05
CA LYS A 258 12.95 -21.17 5.78
C LYS A 258 11.80 -22.06 6.28
N ASP A 259 11.06 -21.56 7.26
CA ASP A 259 10.08 -22.32 8.07
C ASP A 259 8.63 -21.88 7.83
N ILE A 260 8.42 -20.82 7.04
CA ILE A 260 7.08 -20.36 6.63
C ILE A 260 6.77 -20.97 5.27
N ASP A 261 5.52 -21.41 5.07
CA ASP A 261 5.05 -21.83 3.75
C ASP A 261 5.12 -20.68 2.74
N ALA A 262 5.66 -20.96 1.54
CA ALA A 262 5.70 -19.99 0.44
C ALA A 262 4.29 -19.54 0.03
N CYS A 263 3.29 -20.39 0.25
CA CYS A 263 1.88 -20.13 0.01
C CYS A 263 1.12 -19.68 1.27
N GLU A 264 1.81 -19.23 2.32
CA GLU A 264 1.16 -18.77 3.56
C GLU A 264 0.19 -17.62 3.27
N PRO A 265 -1.11 -17.78 3.54
CA PRO A 265 -2.09 -16.72 3.36
C PRO A 265 -1.93 -15.69 4.49
N LEU A 266 -1.21 -14.61 4.22
CA LEU A 266 -1.02 -13.51 5.18
C LEU A 266 -2.25 -12.61 5.27
N ASN A 267 -2.36 -11.91 6.39
CA ASN A 267 -3.37 -10.86 6.55
C ASN A 267 -3.12 -9.68 5.61
N VAL A 268 -4.19 -8.98 5.25
CA VAL A 268 -4.12 -7.82 4.35
C VAL A 268 -3.25 -6.71 4.91
N ASP A 269 -3.33 -6.45 6.23
CA ASP A 269 -2.51 -5.42 6.88
C ASP A 269 -1.00 -5.73 6.82
N CYS A 270 -0.62 -7.00 6.99
CA CYS A 270 0.74 -7.49 6.86
C CYS A 270 1.28 -7.29 5.43
N ILE A 271 0.52 -7.65 4.40
CA ILE A 271 0.94 -7.45 3.00
C ILE A 271 1.04 -5.96 2.65
N LEU A 272 0.08 -5.15 3.10
CA LEU A 272 0.09 -3.69 2.90
C LEU A 272 1.36 -3.07 3.49
N GLU A 273 1.68 -3.43 4.73
CA GLU A 273 2.86 -2.97 5.44
C GLU A 273 4.14 -3.39 4.73
N GLY A 274 4.31 -4.69 4.46
CA GLY A 274 5.51 -5.21 3.81
C GLY A 274 5.72 -4.63 2.41
N THR A 275 4.64 -4.41 1.66
CA THR A 275 4.71 -3.77 0.33
C THR A 275 5.14 -2.31 0.43
N GLN A 276 4.55 -1.53 1.35
CA GLN A 276 4.92 -0.14 1.57
C GLN A 276 6.38 0.00 2.01
N GLN A 277 6.81 -0.84 2.94
CA GLN A 277 8.18 -0.84 3.45
C GLN A 277 9.18 -1.27 2.36
N TRP A 278 8.84 -2.25 1.53
CA TRP A 278 9.70 -2.68 0.42
C TRP A 278 9.95 -1.55 -0.57
N TRP A 279 8.90 -0.81 -0.94
CA TRP A 279 9.03 0.39 -1.79
C TRP A 279 9.93 1.45 -1.16
N TRP A 280 9.82 1.72 0.14
CA TRP A 280 10.70 2.65 0.83
C TRP A 280 12.16 2.19 0.81
N ASN A 281 12.41 0.94 1.21
CA ASN A 281 13.74 0.35 1.23
C ASN A 281 14.39 0.41 -0.16
N TRP A 282 13.65 0.04 -1.21
CA TRP A 282 14.12 0.08 -2.59
C TRP A 282 14.51 1.50 -3.06
N SER A 283 13.71 2.50 -2.69
CA SER A 283 13.96 3.91 -3.05
C SER A 283 15.24 4.43 -2.39
N CYS A 284 15.44 4.10 -1.11
CA CYS A 284 16.61 4.48 -0.35
C CYS A 284 17.89 3.83 -0.90
N SER A 285 17.85 2.54 -1.27
CA SER A 285 19.00 1.84 -1.85
C SER A 285 19.41 2.41 -3.22
N SER A 286 18.44 2.82 -4.03
CA SER A 286 18.68 3.38 -5.37
C SER A 286 19.45 4.70 -5.33
N PHE A 287 19.34 5.48 -4.25
CA PHE A 287 20.03 6.75 -4.09
C PHE A 287 21.46 6.59 -3.57
N LYS A 288 21.70 5.61 -2.69
CA LYS A 288 22.96 5.45 -1.95
C LYS A 288 24.09 4.74 -2.70
N SER A 289 23.82 4.12 -3.84
CA SER A 289 24.85 3.34 -4.53
C SER A 289 24.70 3.36 -6.04
N ALA A 290 25.43 4.29 -6.67
CA ALA A 290 25.71 4.22 -8.11
C ALA A 290 26.55 2.99 -8.50
N ASN A 291 27.14 2.27 -7.54
CA ASN A 291 28.13 1.20 -7.80
C ASN A 291 27.92 -0.13 -7.04
N ILE A 292 26.88 -0.29 -6.20
CA ILE A 292 26.67 -1.52 -5.42
C ILE A 292 25.37 -2.20 -5.87
N ASN A 293 25.53 -3.33 -6.56
CA ASN A 293 24.56 -4.40 -6.81
C ASN A 293 23.07 -4.01 -6.74
N LYS A 294 22.59 -3.23 -7.74
CA LYS A 294 21.15 -3.23 -8.08
C LYS A 294 20.74 -4.70 -8.30
N GLY A 295 19.92 -5.25 -7.40
CA GLY A 295 19.60 -6.67 -7.41
C GLY A 295 19.70 -7.40 -6.07
N SER A 296 20.02 -6.74 -4.95
CA SER A 296 19.99 -7.39 -3.64
C SER A 296 18.54 -7.65 -3.17
N ASN A 297 18.29 -8.84 -2.62
CA ASN A 297 17.02 -9.20 -1.97
C ASN A 297 16.81 -8.47 -0.62
N GLU A 298 17.81 -7.73 -0.13
CA GLU A 298 17.82 -7.15 1.21
C GLU A 298 16.66 -6.16 1.46
N ALA A 299 16.33 -5.32 0.48
CA ALA A 299 15.25 -4.34 0.61
C ALA A 299 13.89 -5.04 0.88
N PHE A 300 13.63 -6.13 0.17
CA PHE A 300 12.45 -6.97 0.40
C PHE A 300 12.55 -7.72 1.73
N ALA A 301 13.69 -8.35 2.01
CA ALA A 301 13.85 -9.20 3.20
C ALA A 301 13.64 -8.43 4.50
N GLN A 302 14.17 -7.21 4.59
CA GLN A 302 13.96 -6.32 5.74
C GLN A 302 12.47 -5.96 5.88
N ALA A 303 11.82 -5.59 4.78
CA ALA A 303 10.41 -5.23 4.75
C ALA A 303 9.50 -6.40 5.16
N ALA A 304 9.79 -7.60 4.65
CA ALA A 304 9.00 -8.80 4.94
C ALA A 304 9.17 -9.23 6.40
N THR A 305 10.40 -9.22 6.92
CA THR A 305 10.71 -9.54 8.33
C THR A 305 9.93 -8.63 9.26
N GLN A 306 10.04 -7.31 9.05
CA GLN A 306 9.36 -6.32 9.88
C GLN A 306 7.83 -6.50 9.85
N ALA A 307 7.25 -6.69 8.66
CA ALA A 307 5.81 -6.87 8.51
C ALA A 307 5.28 -8.14 9.19
N ILE A 308 6.05 -9.24 9.18
CA ILE A 308 5.70 -10.49 9.87
C ILE A 308 5.83 -10.34 11.39
N GLU A 309 6.89 -9.68 11.89
CA GLU A 309 7.08 -9.41 13.31
C GLU A 309 5.92 -8.58 13.88
N HIS A 310 5.62 -7.43 13.26
CA HIS A 310 4.48 -6.60 13.69
C HIS A 310 3.14 -7.32 13.51
N HIS A 311 3.01 -8.19 12.51
CA HIS A 311 1.81 -9.03 12.38
C HIS A 311 1.66 -9.99 13.56
N ALA A 312 2.74 -10.67 13.98
CA ALA A 312 2.73 -11.57 15.13
C ALA A 312 2.40 -10.83 16.43
N GLU A 313 2.90 -9.60 16.60
CA GLU A 313 2.57 -8.74 17.75
C GLU A 313 1.08 -8.36 17.78
N ARG A 314 0.50 -7.98 16.63
CA ARG A 314 -0.91 -7.60 16.51
C ARG A 314 -1.86 -8.81 16.61
N HIS A 315 -1.39 -9.99 16.21
CA HIS A 315 -2.20 -11.21 16.11
C HIS A 315 -1.50 -12.42 16.75
N PRO A 316 -1.21 -12.39 18.07
CA PRO A 316 -0.42 -13.43 18.74
C PRO A 316 -1.10 -14.81 18.76
N SER A 317 -2.42 -14.85 18.55
CA SER A 317 -3.21 -16.09 18.50
C SER A 317 -3.32 -16.68 17.09
N ARG A 318 -2.78 -16.03 16.06
CA ARG A 318 -2.81 -16.56 14.69
C ARG A 318 -1.66 -17.56 14.51
N PRO A 319 -1.94 -18.85 14.29
CA PRO A 319 -0.88 -19.78 13.90
C PRO A 319 -0.43 -19.48 12.47
N LEU A 320 0.89 -19.47 12.24
CA LEU A 320 1.45 -19.54 10.89
C LEU A 320 1.44 -21.01 10.43
N HIS A 321 1.15 -21.27 9.15
CA HIS A 321 1.34 -22.62 8.62
C HIS A 321 2.85 -22.86 8.45
N ILE A 322 3.41 -23.59 9.42
CA ILE A 322 4.79 -24.05 9.34
C ILE A 322 4.85 -25.12 8.25
N THR A 323 5.80 -24.99 7.33
CA THR A 323 6.05 -26.03 6.34
C THR A 323 6.38 -27.33 7.06
N LYS A 324 5.47 -28.29 7.02
CA LYS A 324 5.82 -29.68 7.30
C LYS A 324 6.62 -30.17 6.10
N ARG A 325 7.94 -29.89 6.08
CA ARG A 325 8.82 -30.53 5.11
C ARG A 325 8.68 -32.05 5.32
N PRO A 326 8.28 -32.82 4.31
CA PRO A 326 8.34 -34.28 4.37
C PRO A 326 9.79 -34.78 4.49
#